data_AF-A0A6A4WHF6-F1
#
_entry.id   AF-A0A6A4WHF6-F1
#
_cell.length_a   1.000
_cell.length_b   1.000
_cell.length_c   1.000
_cell.angle_alpha   90.00
_cell.angle_beta   90.00
_cell.angle_gamma   90.00
#
_symmetry.space_group_name_H-M   'P 1'
#
loop_
_entity.id
_entity.type
_entity.pdbx_description
1 polymer ?
#
loop_
_entity_poly.entity_id
_entity_poly.type
_entity_poly.pdbx_seq_one_letter_code
_entity_poly.pdbx_strand_id
1 'polypeptide(L)'
;MSGLRVSVLFRPHSSSVGASDMEAAGGRQVLSRSARALIMLFRVAALSGGPGCRSSLYAAAHYGFNTLTTVLTVSKHVGMGLWLLRSGSGWMRAILTSYGFGTIVGAAWATLTLTFARGRRRCGALLVRLPPLLREEAELTRLWAPERAARRQTGWWLWLVVVLPPLATISLSATDTNLVSSCITRPDAGGCAAATLRRIAFTITFSTFQLVPVKFLFVARQLEGGLDALNAGLAGVLSEPAHCLSDHIQHLRGFQKLLSASLKEMMAAMGAELILSMMYGVLIQVSLCLLLANALQFGTGTFALLISAVLFVGAAVCLVAPCEACQRLLGRLEHCSHLLLQLEEQCPEQLRHDVTLLQKKAVEDTGCLGDLGLFRLRRSTLLSIFSTILTYIIVMVQFHLSEEKAAEAMCNTSTDTVPMQ
;
A
#
# COMPACT_ATOMS: atom_id res chain seq x y z
N MET A 1 -1.52 35.69 -41.04
CA MET A 1 -2.36 34.48 -40.91
C MET A 1 -2.04 33.84 -39.57
N SER A 2 -2.79 34.19 -38.54
CA SER A 2 -2.53 33.81 -37.15
C SER A 2 -3.84 33.24 -36.60
N GLY A 3 -3.90 31.92 -36.46
CA GLY A 3 -5.09 31.20 -36.00
C GLY A 3 -5.26 31.29 -34.49
N LEU A 4 -6.17 32.14 -34.03
CA LEU A 4 -6.64 32.18 -32.65
C LEU A 4 -7.35 30.85 -32.32
N ARG A 5 -6.75 30.01 -31.46
CA ARG A 5 -7.46 28.90 -30.80
C ARG A 5 -8.29 29.48 -29.65
N VAL A 6 -9.59 29.62 -29.89
CA VAL A 6 -10.57 29.92 -28.84
C VAL A 6 -10.80 28.66 -28.02
N SER A 7 -10.16 28.59 -26.85
CA SER A 7 -10.44 27.59 -25.82
C SER A 7 -11.80 27.89 -25.21
N VAL A 8 -12.86 27.23 -25.69
CA VAL A 8 -14.19 27.31 -25.07
C VAL A 8 -14.11 26.63 -23.72
N LEU A 9 -13.99 27.45 -22.68
CA LEU A 9 -14.01 27.05 -21.28
C LEU A 9 -15.46 26.67 -20.93
N PHE A 10 -15.83 25.42 -21.20
CA PHE A 10 -17.11 24.86 -20.76
C PHE A 10 -17.10 24.77 -19.23
N ARG A 11 -17.72 25.76 -18.59
CA ARG A 11 -17.97 25.80 -17.15
C ARG A 11 -19.23 24.96 -16.91
N PRO A 12 -19.15 23.75 -16.32
CA PRO A 12 -20.36 23.01 -16.03
C PRO A 12 -21.17 23.80 -14.99
N HIS A 13 -22.43 24.08 -15.30
CA HIS A 13 -23.37 24.61 -14.33
C HIS A 13 -23.48 23.61 -13.18
N SER A 14 -22.90 23.98 -12.04
CA SER A 14 -23.12 23.32 -10.76
C SER A 14 -24.54 23.65 -10.32
N SER A 15 -25.51 22.88 -10.82
CA SER A 15 -26.77 22.73 -10.12
C SER A 15 -26.44 22.11 -8.77
N SER A 16 -26.65 22.88 -7.70
CA SER A 16 -26.57 22.42 -6.31
C SER A 16 -27.76 21.51 -6.00
N VAL A 17 -27.91 20.43 -6.78
CA VAL A 17 -28.75 19.30 -6.40
C VAL A 17 -28.07 18.73 -5.16
N GLY A 18 -28.76 18.84 -4.02
CA GLY A 18 -28.26 18.42 -2.73
C GLY A 18 -27.74 16.99 -2.79
N ALA A 19 -26.43 16.83 -2.73
CA ALA A 19 -25.77 15.53 -2.57
C ALA A 19 -26.21 14.82 -1.26
N SER A 20 -26.93 15.50 -0.37
CA SER A 20 -27.53 14.90 0.83
C SER A 20 -28.76 14.04 0.57
N ASP A 21 -29.53 14.27 -0.51
CA ASP A 21 -30.88 13.72 -0.60
C ASP A 21 -30.97 12.46 -1.48
N MET A 22 -30.04 12.28 -2.44
CA MET A 22 -29.88 10.99 -3.16
C MET A 22 -29.06 9.94 -2.38
N GLU A 23 -28.36 10.31 -1.30
CA GLU A 23 -27.61 9.38 -0.43
C GLU A 23 -28.50 8.64 0.60
N ALA A 24 -29.75 9.07 0.80
CA ALA A 24 -30.56 8.64 1.93
C ALA A 24 -31.35 7.32 1.73
N ALA A 25 -31.86 7.01 0.54
CA ALA A 25 -32.91 5.98 0.42
C ALA A 25 -32.48 4.60 -0.13
N GLY A 26 -31.50 4.49 -1.04
CA GLY A 26 -31.16 3.20 -1.69
C GLY A 26 -29.69 2.77 -1.62
N GLY A 27 -28.77 3.70 -1.36
CA GLY A 27 -27.32 3.42 -1.45
C GLY A 27 -26.69 2.82 -0.19
N ARG A 28 -27.35 2.92 0.97
CA ARG A 28 -26.77 2.54 2.28
C ARG A 28 -26.63 1.03 2.51
N GLN A 29 -27.30 0.19 1.73
CA GLN A 29 -27.35 -1.26 1.98
C GLN A 29 -26.23 -2.08 1.31
N VAL A 30 -25.50 -1.53 0.34
CA VAL A 30 -24.61 -2.34 -0.52
C VAL A 30 -23.23 -2.58 0.12
N LEU A 31 -22.71 -1.59 0.86
CA LEU A 31 -21.41 -1.69 1.53
C LEU A 31 -21.54 -2.31 2.92
N SER A 32 -20.69 -3.29 3.21
CA SER A 32 -20.56 -3.86 4.54
C SER A 32 -20.21 -2.77 5.58
N ARG A 33 -20.59 -2.99 6.85
CA ARG A 33 -20.26 -2.06 7.95
C ARG A 33 -18.75 -1.83 8.04
N SER A 34 -17.96 -2.88 7.82
CA SER A 34 -16.49 -2.83 7.82
C SER A 34 -15.92 -1.99 6.68
N ALA A 35 -16.45 -2.11 5.45
CA ALA A 35 -16.02 -1.28 4.33
C ALA A 35 -16.32 0.21 4.56
N ARG A 36 -17.49 0.52 5.11
CA ARG A 36 -17.86 1.90 5.49
C ARG A 36 -16.93 2.48 6.55
N ALA A 37 -16.63 1.70 7.59
CA ALA A 37 -15.70 2.12 8.64
C ALA A 37 -14.29 2.37 8.07
N LEU A 38 -13.82 1.53 7.13
CA LEU A 38 -12.53 1.73 6.48
C LEU A 38 -12.50 2.97 5.57
N ILE A 39 -13.57 3.23 4.80
CA ILE A 39 -13.70 4.47 4.01
C ILE A 39 -13.68 5.70 4.92
N MET A 40 -14.38 5.65 6.07
CA MET A 40 -14.35 6.72 7.06
C MET A 40 -12.94 6.91 7.63
N LEU A 41 -12.23 5.82 7.92
CA LEU A 41 -10.84 5.87 8.38
C LEU A 41 -9.93 6.54 7.33
N PHE A 42 -10.07 6.22 6.05
CA PHE A 42 -9.31 6.89 4.99
C PHE A 42 -9.61 8.39 4.90
N ARG A 43 -10.85 8.81 5.16
CA ARG A 43 -11.25 10.23 5.19
C ARG A 43 -10.64 10.95 6.39
N VAL A 44 -10.68 10.33 7.58
CA VAL A 44 -10.05 10.85 8.81
C VAL A 44 -8.53 10.91 8.64
N ALA A 45 -7.91 9.92 8.02
CA ALA A 45 -6.47 9.95 7.72
C ALA A 45 -6.11 10.94 6.57
N ALA A 46 -7.07 11.69 6.04
CA ALA A 46 -6.93 12.59 4.90
C ALA A 46 -6.40 11.92 3.60
N LEU A 47 -6.53 10.60 3.47
CA LEU A 47 -6.08 9.80 2.32
C LEU A 47 -7.11 9.71 1.20
N SER A 48 -8.37 10.00 1.51
CA SER A 48 -9.45 10.17 0.55
C SER A 48 -10.25 11.42 0.88
N GLY A 49 -10.83 12.05 -0.14
CA GLY A 49 -11.70 13.21 0.07
C GLY A 49 -12.32 13.71 -1.22
N GLY A 50 -13.55 14.21 -1.10
CA GLY A 50 -14.29 14.83 -2.19
C GLY A 50 -13.87 16.27 -2.47
N PRO A 51 -14.46 16.89 -3.51
CA PRO A 51 -14.34 18.32 -3.73
C PRO A 51 -14.96 19.08 -2.55
N GLY A 52 -14.31 20.15 -2.08
CA GLY A 52 -14.83 21.01 -1.02
C GLY A 52 -13.75 21.69 -0.20
N CYS A 53 -14.00 22.94 0.18
CA CYS A 53 -13.05 23.77 0.94
C CYS A 53 -12.74 23.15 2.31
N ARG A 54 -13.78 22.74 3.08
CA ARG A 54 -13.62 22.13 4.42
C ARG A 54 -12.74 20.87 4.39
N SER A 55 -12.99 19.96 3.46
CA SER A 55 -12.18 18.74 3.29
C SER A 55 -10.74 19.05 2.89
N SER A 56 -10.53 20.09 2.08
CA SER A 56 -9.18 20.53 1.68
C SER A 56 -8.41 21.18 2.83
N LEU A 57 -9.08 22.02 3.63
CA LEU A 57 -8.50 22.64 4.83
C LEU A 57 -8.08 21.58 5.86
N TYR A 58 -8.97 20.62 6.13
CA TYR A 58 -8.64 19.48 7.00
C TYR A 58 -7.44 18.70 6.49
N ALA A 59 -7.43 18.33 5.21
CA ALA A 59 -6.32 17.60 4.61
C ALA A 59 -5.00 18.40 4.66
N ALA A 60 -5.05 19.71 4.45
CA ALA A 60 -3.88 20.58 4.55
C ALA A 60 -3.35 20.67 5.98
N ALA A 61 -4.23 20.81 6.97
CA ALA A 61 -3.86 20.80 8.38
C ALA A 61 -3.23 19.45 8.80
N HIS A 62 -3.85 18.33 8.40
CA HIS A 62 -3.33 16.99 8.66
C HIS A 62 -1.98 16.74 7.97
N TYR A 63 -1.82 17.20 6.73
CA TYR A 63 -0.54 17.13 6.01
C TYR A 63 0.54 18.01 6.66
N GLY A 64 0.19 19.22 7.10
CA GLY A 64 1.10 20.10 7.84
C GLY A 64 1.58 19.47 9.16
N PHE A 65 0.66 18.85 9.91
CA PHE A 65 0.98 18.08 11.12
C PHE A 65 1.96 16.93 10.85
N ASN A 66 1.69 16.11 9.82
CA ASN A 66 2.58 15.03 9.42
C ASN A 66 3.95 15.55 8.99
N THR A 67 3.99 16.63 8.21
CA THR A 67 5.24 17.23 7.74
C THR A 67 6.08 17.74 8.90
N LEU A 68 5.48 18.47 9.85
CA LEU A 68 6.18 18.94 11.04
C LEU A 68 6.75 17.77 11.85
N THR A 69 5.94 16.73 12.09
CA THR A 69 6.36 15.53 12.82
C THR A 69 7.51 14.82 12.11
N THR A 70 7.43 14.65 10.79
CA THR A 70 8.51 14.06 9.98
C THR A 70 9.79 14.89 10.08
N VAL A 71 9.72 16.21 9.89
CA VAL A 71 10.91 17.09 9.94
C VAL A 71 11.62 16.98 11.29
N LEU A 72 10.88 17.01 12.39
CA LEU A 72 11.44 16.86 13.73
C LEU A 72 12.10 15.47 13.91
N THR A 73 11.43 14.42 13.45
CA THR A 73 11.95 13.04 13.56
C THR A 73 13.19 12.83 12.69
N VAL A 74 13.19 13.28 11.43
CA VAL A 74 14.34 13.21 10.54
C VAL A 74 15.52 13.99 11.12
N SER A 75 15.29 15.21 11.60
CA SER A 75 16.33 16.04 12.23
C SER A 75 16.97 15.33 13.42
N LYS A 76 16.14 14.66 14.26
CA LYS A 76 16.63 13.84 15.37
C LYS A 76 17.48 12.67 14.89
N HIS A 77 17.03 11.94 13.87
CA HIS A 77 17.78 10.80 13.33
C HIS A 77 19.10 11.21 12.68
N VAL A 78 19.11 12.31 11.92
CA VAL A 78 20.34 12.88 11.34
C VAL A 78 21.32 13.26 12.45
N GLY A 79 20.85 13.98 13.47
CA GLY A 79 21.69 14.35 14.62
C GLY A 79 22.27 13.14 15.35
N MET A 80 21.47 12.09 15.54
CA MET A 80 21.92 10.84 16.18
C MET A 80 22.97 10.11 15.33
N GLY A 81 22.77 10.01 14.02
CA GLY A 81 23.75 9.40 13.12
C GLY A 81 25.07 10.16 13.08
N LEU A 82 25.01 11.50 12.99
CA LEU A 82 26.20 12.36 13.01
C LEU A 82 26.93 12.29 14.35
N TRP A 83 26.20 12.22 15.46
CA TRP A 83 26.79 12.04 16.78
C TRP A 83 27.54 10.70 16.89
N LEU A 84 26.94 9.60 16.43
CA LEU A 84 27.60 8.29 16.43
C LEU A 84 28.88 8.28 15.58
N LEU A 85 28.84 8.88 14.38
CA LEU A 85 30.02 9.01 13.53
C LEU A 85 31.13 9.81 14.22
N ARG A 86 30.79 10.94 14.86
CA ARG A 86 31.76 11.76 15.60
C ARG A 86 32.35 11.05 16.81
N SER A 87 31.58 10.17 17.45
CA SER A 87 32.03 9.32 18.55
C SER A 87 32.86 8.12 18.09
N GLY A 88 33.26 8.06 16.81
CA GLY A 88 34.05 6.96 16.25
C GLY A 88 33.27 5.67 16.03
N SER A 89 31.94 5.68 16.11
CA SER A 89 31.15 4.50 15.75
C SER A 89 31.25 4.24 14.26
N GLY A 90 31.40 2.97 13.87
CA GLY A 90 31.40 2.57 12.46
C GLY A 90 30.14 3.03 11.72
N TRP A 91 30.31 3.33 10.42
CA TRP A 91 29.26 3.88 9.56
C TRP A 91 27.98 3.04 9.54
N MET A 92 28.12 1.71 9.55
CA MET A 92 27.01 0.76 9.54
C MET A 92 26.13 0.91 10.79
N ARG A 93 26.76 1.02 11.96
CA ARG A 93 26.06 1.25 13.23
C ARG A 93 25.34 2.59 13.22
N ALA A 94 25.99 3.64 12.72
CA ALA A 94 25.39 4.95 12.60
C ALA A 94 24.16 4.93 11.68
N ILE A 95 24.23 4.26 10.52
CA ILE A 95 23.09 4.08 9.61
C ILE A 95 21.96 3.32 10.29
N LEU A 96 22.23 2.16 10.90
CA LEU A 96 21.17 1.31 11.44
C LEU A 96 20.41 1.96 12.58
N THR A 97 21.15 2.52 13.54
CA THR A 97 20.56 3.19 14.70
C THR A 97 19.81 4.46 14.30
N SER A 98 20.29 5.20 13.30
CA SER A 98 19.63 6.40 12.77
C SER A 98 18.56 6.13 11.72
N TYR A 99 18.20 4.87 11.46
CA TYR A 99 17.25 4.50 10.40
C TYR A 99 17.63 5.12 9.03
N GLY A 100 18.91 5.01 8.70
CA GLY A 100 19.55 5.60 7.53
C GLY A 100 19.48 7.12 7.54
N PHE A 101 19.83 7.77 8.64
CA PHE A 101 19.75 9.23 8.80
C PHE A 101 18.35 9.78 8.52
N GLY A 102 17.32 9.03 8.92
CA GLY A 102 15.91 9.40 8.72
C GLY A 102 15.39 9.20 7.29
N THR A 103 16.16 8.60 6.38
CA THR A 103 15.72 8.32 4.99
C THR A 103 14.44 7.50 4.92
N ILE A 104 14.28 6.51 5.81
CA ILE A 104 13.07 5.68 5.93
C ILE A 104 11.84 6.56 6.23
N VAL A 105 11.98 7.47 7.20
CA VAL A 105 10.91 8.40 7.60
C VAL A 105 10.62 9.40 6.48
N GLY A 106 11.67 9.86 5.79
CA GLY A 106 11.56 10.70 4.59
C GLY A 106 10.79 10.02 3.45
N ALA A 107 11.03 8.73 3.20
CA ALA A 107 10.31 7.96 2.18
C ALA A 107 8.81 7.82 2.49
N ALA A 108 8.47 7.57 3.76
CA ALA A 108 7.08 7.55 4.21
C ALA A 108 6.40 8.93 4.01
N TRP A 109 7.09 10.02 4.35
CA TRP A 109 6.59 11.38 4.13
C TRP A 109 6.45 11.74 2.64
N ALA A 110 7.39 11.31 1.79
CA ALA A 110 7.29 11.51 0.34
C ALA A 110 6.03 10.84 -0.22
N THR A 111 5.73 9.62 0.28
CA THR A 111 4.50 8.91 -0.05
C THR A 111 3.26 9.71 0.36
N LEU A 112 3.20 10.20 1.60
CA LEU A 112 2.08 11.01 2.10
C LEU A 112 1.92 12.33 1.33
N THR A 113 3.03 12.95 0.92
CA THR A 113 3.04 14.16 0.10
C THR A 113 2.39 13.91 -1.25
N LEU A 114 2.72 12.78 -1.88
CA LEU A 114 2.13 12.40 -3.15
C LEU A 114 0.63 12.04 -3.02
N THR A 115 0.27 11.35 -1.94
CA THR A 115 -1.14 11.09 -1.60
C THR A 115 -1.90 12.41 -1.41
N PHE A 116 -1.34 13.38 -0.69
CA PHE A 116 -1.96 14.69 -0.49
C PHE A 116 -2.12 15.46 -1.81
N ALA A 117 -1.06 15.54 -2.62
CA ALA A 117 -1.02 16.33 -3.83
C ALA A 117 -1.90 15.77 -4.97
N ARG A 118 -1.93 14.45 -5.14
CA ARG A 118 -2.61 13.78 -6.27
C ARG A 118 -3.58 12.69 -5.82
N GLY A 119 -3.12 11.81 -4.95
CA GLY A 119 -3.82 10.59 -4.55
C GLY A 119 -5.22 10.78 -3.98
N ARG A 120 -5.36 11.74 -3.07
CA ARG A 120 -6.55 11.96 -2.23
C ARG A 120 -7.82 12.17 -3.06
N ARG A 121 -7.72 13.05 -4.07
CA ARG A 121 -8.87 13.39 -4.93
C ARG A 121 -9.20 12.25 -5.89
N ARG A 122 -8.17 11.64 -6.50
CA ARG A 122 -8.35 10.53 -7.44
C ARG A 122 -8.94 9.31 -6.76
N CYS A 123 -8.43 8.94 -5.59
CA CYS A 123 -8.99 7.87 -4.79
C CYS A 123 -10.41 8.21 -4.31
N GLY A 124 -10.67 9.46 -3.90
CA GLY A 124 -12.02 9.92 -3.57
C GLY A 124 -13.02 9.70 -4.72
N ALA A 125 -12.64 10.06 -5.96
CA ALA A 125 -13.46 9.84 -7.15
C ALA A 125 -13.69 8.34 -7.43
N LEU A 126 -12.63 7.53 -7.31
CA LEU A 126 -12.71 6.07 -7.46
C LEU A 126 -13.66 5.44 -6.43
N LEU A 127 -13.58 5.84 -5.16
CA LEU A 127 -14.45 5.35 -4.09
C LEU A 127 -15.93 5.69 -4.34
N VAL A 128 -16.23 6.80 -5.04
CA VAL A 128 -17.60 7.16 -5.44
C VAL A 128 -18.11 6.27 -6.58
N ARG A 129 -17.22 5.68 -7.38
CA ARG A 129 -17.57 4.75 -8.47
C ARG A 129 -17.70 3.29 -8.04
N LEU A 130 -17.20 2.92 -6.87
CA LEU A 130 -17.33 1.54 -6.37
C LEU A 130 -18.79 1.13 -6.06
N PRO A 131 -19.66 1.96 -5.43
CA PRO A 131 -21.04 1.56 -5.12
C PRO A 131 -21.86 1.02 -6.30
N PRO A 132 -21.90 1.65 -7.50
CA PRO A 132 -22.63 1.06 -8.63
C PRO A 132 -22.01 -0.27 -9.07
N LEU A 133 -20.69 -0.39 -9.11
CA LEU A 133 -20.00 -1.65 -9.42
C LEU A 133 -20.39 -2.76 -8.42
N LEU A 134 -20.48 -2.44 -7.13
CA LEU A 134 -20.88 -3.39 -6.09
C LEU A 134 -22.37 -3.78 -6.14
N ARG A 135 -23.23 -2.93 -6.71
CA ARG A 135 -24.64 -3.28 -6.96
C ARG A 135 -24.74 -4.29 -8.09
N GLU A 136 -24.09 -3.99 -9.21
CA GLU A 136 -24.01 -4.90 -10.38
C GLU A 136 -23.36 -6.24 -10.00
N GLU A 137 -22.28 -6.21 -9.21
CA GLU A 137 -21.67 -7.42 -8.64
C GLU A 137 -22.69 -8.24 -7.84
N ALA A 138 -23.44 -7.59 -6.95
CA ALA A 138 -24.42 -8.26 -6.10
C ALA A 138 -25.57 -8.87 -6.92
N GLU A 139 -25.99 -8.19 -7.99
CA GLU A 139 -27.01 -8.68 -8.92
C GLU A 139 -26.52 -9.90 -9.68
N LEU A 140 -25.36 -9.81 -10.33
CA LEU A 140 -24.75 -10.93 -11.06
C LEU A 140 -24.45 -12.13 -10.16
N THR A 141 -23.98 -11.87 -8.93
CA THR A 141 -23.72 -12.95 -7.97
C THR A 141 -25.02 -13.66 -7.56
N ARG A 142 -26.13 -12.93 -7.41
CA ARG A 142 -27.44 -13.53 -7.10
C ARG A 142 -27.95 -14.40 -8.24
N LEU A 143 -27.74 -13.97 -9.48
CA LEU A 143 -28.17 -14.69 -10.67
C LEU A 143 -27.35 -15.97 -10.89
N TRP A 144 -26.01 -15.86 -10.80
CA TRP A 144 -25.11 -16.91 -11.32
C TRP A 144 -24.29 -17.65 -10.27
N ALA A 145 -24.23 -17.16 -9.03
CA ALA A 145 -23.45 -17.78 -7.96
C ALA A 145 -24.09 -17.59 -6.57
N PRO A 146 -25.35 -18.01 -6.35
CA PRO A 146 -26.05 -17.80 -5.09
C PRO A 146 -25.31 -18.43 -3.90
N GLU A 147 -24.62 -19.56 -4.09
CA GLU A 147 -23.79 -20.20 -3.07
C GLU A 147 -22.59 -19.33 -2.66
N ARG A 148 -22.01 -18.57 -3.60
CA ARG A 148 -20.89 -17.66 -3.32
C ARG A 148 -21.36 -16.37 -2.64
N ALA A 149 -22.61 -15.95 -2.86
CA ALA A 149 -23.21 -14.82 -2.16
C ALA A 149 -23.18 -15.04 -0.63
N ALA A 150 -23.37 -16.28 -0.17
CA ALA A 150 -23.29 -16.65 1.25
C ALA A 150 -21.85 -16.65 1.78
N ARG A 151 -20.84 -16.92 0.95
CA ARG A 151 -19.40 -16.87 1.29
C ARG A 151 -18.77 -15.52 0.98
N ARG A 152 -19.47 -14.41 1.28
CA ARG A 152 -18.87 -13.08 1.22
C ARG A 152 -17.76 -12.98 2.27
N GLN A 153 -16.53 -13.25 1.82
CA GLN A 153 -15.35 -13.35 2.67
C GLN A 153 -15.20 -12.04 3.46
N THR A 154 -15.34 -12.13 4.77
CA THR A 154 -15.22 -10.99 5.68
C THR A 154 -13.84 -10.36 5.48
N GLY A 155 -13.77 -9.06 5.22
CA GLY A 155 -12.52 -8.30 5.13
C GLY A 155 -11.79 -8.14 6.47
N TRP A 156 -11.84 -9.15 7.34
CA TRP A 156 -11.26 -9.15 8.68
C TRP A 156 -9.73 -9.04 8.64
N TRP A 157 -9.10 -9.62 7.62
CA TRP A 157 -7.65 -9.53 7.43
C TRP A 157 -7.19 -8.09 7.12
N LEU A 158 -8.01 -7.28 6.43
CA LEU A 158 -7.70 -5.86 6.23
C LEU A 158 -7.68 -5.11 7.57
N TRP A 159 -8.57 -5.49 8.50
CA TRP A 159 -8.57 -4.92 9.86
C TRP A 159 -7.36 -5.34 10.67
N LEU A 160 -6.87 -6.57 10.52
CA LEU A 160 -5.58 -6.95 11.11
C LEU A 160 -4.46 -6.05 10.62
N VAL A 161 -4.40 -5.77 9.31
CA VAL A 161 -3.38 -4.86 8.75
C VAL A 161 -3.56 -3.41 9.23
N VAL A 162 -4.79 -2.97 9.51
CA VAL A 162 -5.07 -1.63 10.03
C VAL A 162 -4.72 -1.50 11.51
N VAL A 163 -5.01 -2.51 12.32
CA VAL A 163 -4.96 -2.43 13.79
C VAL A 163 -3.62 -2.89 14.33
N LEU A 164 -3.03 -3.94 13.76
CA LEU A 164 -1.82 -4.56 14.29
C LEU A 164 -0.60 -3.62 14.23
N PRO A 165 -0.31 -2.89 13.13
CA PRO A 165 0.85 -1.99 13.09
C PRO A 165 0.75 -0.83 14.10
N PRO A 166 -0.37 -0.08 14.24
CA PRO A 166 -0.51 0.92 15.29
C PRO A 166 -0.32 0.33 16.69
N LEU A 167 -0.98 -0.79 17.00
CA LEU A 167 -0.80 -1.45 18.31
C LEU A 167 0.66 -1.82 18.54
N ALA A 168 1.33 -2.39 17.55
CA ALA A 168 2.73 -2.78 17.69
C ALA A 168 3.66 -1.56 17.85
N THR A 169 3.38 -0.44 17.16
CA THR A 169 4.12 0.81 17.37
C THR A 169 3.88 1.41 18.75
N ILE A 170 2.64 1.32 19.28
CA ILE A 170 2.31 1.77 20.64
C ILE A 170 3.06 0.89 21.65
N SER A 171 3.03 -0.43 21.51
CA SER A 171 3.75 -1.36 22.38
C SER A 171 5.26 -1.14 22.35
N LEU A 172 5.84 -0.93 21.16
CA LEU A 172 7.24 -0.52 21.03
C LEU A 172 7.52 0.81 21.74
N SER A 173 6.62 1.77 21.62
CA SER A 173 6.77 3.08 22.24
C SER A 173 6.69 3.02 23.77
N ALA A 174 5.94 2.09 24.33
CA ALA A 174 5.78 1.87 25.77
C ALA A 174 6.97 1.11 26.37
N THR A 175 7.58 0.21 25.59
CA THR A 175 8.74 -0.60 26.03
C THR A 175 10.08 0.12 25.85
N ASP A 176 10.11 1.18 25.05
CA ASP A 176 11.31 2.00 24.87
C ASP A 176 11.69 2.68 26.20
N THR A 177 12.74 2.15 26.80
CA THR A 177 13.32 2.56 28.08
C THR A 177 13.67 4.05 28.12
N ASN A 178 13.84 4.71 26.98
CA ASN A 178 14.06 6.15 26.90
C ASN A 178 12.84 6.97 27.31
N LEU A 179 11.61 6.49 27.08
CA LEU A 179 10.40 7.20 27.54
C LEU A 179 10.26 7.11 29.05
N VAL A 180 10.36 5.88 29.54
CA VAL A 180 10.24 5.55 30.97
C VAL A 180 11.33 6.29 31.74
N SER A 181 12.59 6.20 31.29
CA SER A 181 13.69 6.95 31.91
C SER A 181 13.50 8.45 31.79
N SER A 182 13.06 9.01 30.66
CA SER A 182 12.83 10.46 30.54
C SER A 182 11.77 10.97 31.51
N CYS A 183 10.71 10.18 31.76
CA CYS A 183 9.65 10.55 32.69
C CYS A 183 9.98 10.27 34.16
N ILE A 184 10.86 9.30 34.45
CA ILE A 184 11.31 9.00 35.82
C ILE A 184 12.46 9.93 36.25
N THR A 185 13.41 10.19 35.35
CA THR A 185 14.65 10.93 35.69
C THR A 185 14.50 12.44 35.62
N ARG A 186 13.50 12.95 34.88
CA ARG A 186 13.21 14.39 34.87
C ARG A 186 11.96 14.67 35.70
N PRO A 187 12.07 15.45 36.79
CA PRO A 187 10.91 15.87 37.58
C PRO A 187 10.04 16.90 36.85
N ASP A 188 10.40 17.35 35.65
CA ASP A 188 9.61 18.32 34.88
C ASP A 188 8.43 17.65 34.16
N ALA A 189 7.22 17.86 34.67
CA ALA A 189 6.00 17.34 34.04
C ALA A 189 5.88 17.75 32.55
N GLY A 190 6.42 18.92 32.19
CA GLY A 190 6.46 19.42 30.81
C GLY A 190 7.30 18.56 29.86
N GLY A 191 8.48 18.11 30.28
CA GLY A 191 9.37 17.27 29.48
C GLY A 191 8.76 15.90 29.16
N CYS A 192 8.15 15.25 30.15
CA CYS A 192 7.45 13.97 29.96
C CYS A 192 6.23 14.13 29.03
N ALA A 193 5.44 15.19 29.21
CA ALA A 193 4.30 15.49 28.34
C ALA A 193 4.72 15.73 26.88
N ALA A 194 5.77 16.52 26.65
CA ALA A 194 6.30 16.79 25.32
C ALA A 194 6.86 15.52 24.64
N ALA A 195 7.56 14.65 25.40
CA ALA A 195 8.06 13.38 24.88
C ALA A 195 6.92 12.43 24.47
N THR A 196 5.87 12.36 25.30
CA THR A 196 4.66 11.56 25.03
C THR A 196 3.92 12.09 23.80
N LEU A 197 3.71 13.40 23.71
CA LEU A 197 3.04 14.03 22.56
C LEU A 197 3.78 13.77 21.25
N ARG A 198 5.13 13.86 21.26
CA ARG A 198 5.95 13.57 20.09
C ARG A 198 5.81 12.12 19.61
N ARG A 199 5.69 11.17 20.55
CA ARG A 199 5.46 9.75 20.21
C ARG A 199 4.08 9.52 19.62
N ILE A 200 3.04 10.09 20.24
CA ILE A 200 1.67 10.01 19.72
C ILE A 200 1.61 10.59 18.30
N ALA A 201 2.25 11.75 18.08
CA ALA A 201 2.33 12.37 16.77
C ALA A 201 3.01 11.46 15.74
N PHE A 202 4.15 10.87 16.10
CA PHE A 202 4.84 9.90 15.24
C PHE A 202 3.96 8.67 14.91
N THR A 203 3.27 8.10 15.90
CA THR A 203 2.35 6.98 15.71
C THR A 203 1.20 7.34 14.77
N ILE A 204 0.62 8.53 14.89
CA ILE A 204 -0.44 9.03 13.99
C ILE A 204 0.10 9.15 12.56
N THR A 205 1.27 9.77 12.38
CA THR A 205 1.91 9.92 11.05
C THR A 205 2.21 8.56 10.43
N PHE A 206 2.77 7.63 11.20
CA PHE A 206 3.09 6.28 10.74
C PHE A 206 1.83 5.47 10.38
N SER A 207 0.80 5.54 11.22
CA SER A 207 -0.48 4.87 10.96
C SER A 207 -1.15 5.42 9.70
N THR A 208 -1.08 6.74 9.50
CA THR A 208 -1.55 7.39 8.27
C THR A 208 -0.82 6.84 7.04
N PHE A 209 0.50 6.70 7.12
CA PHE A 209 1.29 6.11 6.04
C PHE A 209 0.91 4.65 5.76
N GLN A 210 0.78 3.81 6.79
CA GLN A 210 0.41 2.39 6.63
C GLN A 210 -0.97 2.20 5.99
N LEU A 211 -1.86 3.18 6.12
CA LEU A 211 -3.16 3.15 5.45
C LEU A 211 -3.06 3.37 3.93
N VAL A 212 -1.94 3.86 3.37
CA VAL A 212 -1.74 4.02 1.92
C VAL A 212 -1.80 2.70 1.16
N PRO A 213 -0.97 1.67 1.47
CA PRO A 213 -1.10 0.37 0.83
C PRO A 213 -2.43 -0.31 1.17
N VAL A 214 -2.97 -0.14 2.39
CA VAL A 214 -4.29 -0.70 2.76
C VAL A 214 -5.42 -0.16 1.89
N LYS A 215 -5.37 1.13 1.55
CA LYS A 215 -6.30 1.78 0.62
C LYS A 215 -6.29 1.07 -0.73
N PHE A 216 -5.11 0.71 -1.24
CA PHE A 216 -4.99 -0.02 -2.50
C PHE A 216 -5.57 -1.43 -2.38
N LEU A 217 -5.21 -2.15 -1.33
CA LEU A 217 -5.73 -3.50 -1.05
C LEU A 217 -7.25 -3.53 -0.94
N PHE A 218 -7.83 -2.50 -0.30
CA PHE A 218 -9.28 -2.38 -0.17
C PHE A 218 -9.95 -2.28 -1.54
N VAL A 219 -9.49 -1.38 -2.42
CA VAL A 219 -10.06 -1.20 -3.75
C VAL A 219 -9.83 -2.44 -4.60
N ALA A 220 -8.61 -2.99 -4.61
CA ALA A 220 -8.28 -4.21 -5.32
C ALA A 220 -9.20 -5.37 -4.91
N ARG A 221 -9.50 -5.51 -3.62
CA ARG A 221 -10.40 -6.56 -3.13
C ARG A 221 -11.85 -6.40 -3.61
N GLN A 222 -12.33 -5.16 -3.76
CA GLN A 222 -13.67 -4.91 -4.34
C GLN A 222 -13.68 -5.26 -5.82
N LEU A 223 -12.65 -4.87 -6.57
CA LEU A 223 -12.53 -5.20 -8.00
C LEU A 223 -12.36 -6.70 -8.23
N GLU A 224 -11.68 -7.41 -7.32
CA GLU A 224 -11.59 -8.88 -7.33
C GLU A 224 -12.97 -9.52 -7.20
N GLY A 225 -13.83 -9.01 -6.30
CA GLY A 225 -15.21 -9.47 -6.17
C GLY A 225 -16.03 -9.26 -7.45
N GLY A 226 -15.87 -8.09 -8.09
CA GLY A 226 -16.50 -7.83 -9.38
C GLY A 226 -16.01 -8.76 -10.49
N LEU A 227 -14.70 -9.04 -10.57
CA LEU A 227 -14.17 -10.01 -11.54
C LEU A 227 -14.65 -11.43 -11.28
N ASP A 228 -14.78 -11.85 -10.02
CA ASP A 228 -15.35 -13.15 -9.66
C ASP A 228 -16.82 -13.27 -10.08
N ALA A 229 -17.60 -12.18 -9.93
CA ALA A 229 -18.99 -12.13 -10.41
C ALA A 229 -19.07 -12.16 -11.94
N LEU A 230 -18.20 -11.44 -12.64
CA LEU A 230 -18.11 -11.48 -14.10
C LEU A 230 -17.75 -12.89 -14.60
N ASN A 231 -16.76 -13.53 -13.99
CA ASN A 231 -16.36 -14.89 -14.32
C ASN A 231 -17.49 -15.91 -14.09
N ALA A 232 -18.23 -15.76 -12.97
CA ALA A 232 -19.40 -16.60 -12.71
C ALA A 232 -20.50 -16.38 -13.75
N GLY A 233 -20.76 -15.14 -14.13
CA GLY A 233 -21.72 -14.81 -15.19
C GLY A 233 -21.34 -15.41 -16.53
N LEU A 234 -20.08 -15.26 -16.96
CA LEU A 234 -19.58 -15.84 -18.21
C LEU A 234 -19.67 -17.38 -18.21
N ALA A 235 -19.29 -18.03 -17.10
CA ALA A 235 -19.40 -19.47 -16.97
C ALA A 235 -20.85 -19.96 -16.97
N GLY A 236 -21.76 -19.19 -16.37
CA GLY A 236 -23.19 -19.47 -16.39
C GLY A 236 -23.77 -19.35 -17.80
N VAL A 237 -23.39 -18.31 -18.54
CA VAL A 237 -23.82 -18.09 -19.92
C VAL A 237 -23.37 -19.22 -20.85
N LEU A 238 -22.17 -19.78 -20.64
CA LEU A 238 -21.71 -20.98 -21.37
C LEU A 238 -22.62 -22.20 -21.18
N SER A 239 -23.40 -22.24 -20.09
CA SER A 239 -24.28 -23.36 -19.76
C SER A 239 -25.74 -23.13 -20.19
N GLU A 240 -26.08 -21.94 -20.67
CA GLU A 240 -27.46 -21.56 -20.99
C GLU A 240 -27.83 -21.78 -22.47
N PRO A 241 -29.12 -22.02 -22.78
CA PRO A 241 -29.61 -22.12 -24.15
C PRO A 241 -29.54 -20.78 -24.90
N ALA A 242 -29.28 -20.83 -26.21
CA ALA A 242 -28.94 -19.67 -27.05
C ALA A 242 -29.97 -18.51 -27.13
N HIS A 243 -31.21 -18.71 -26.66
CA HIS A 243 -32.30 -17.74 -26.85
C HIS A 243 -32.19 -16.50 -25.94
N CYS A 244 -31.53 -16.59 -24.78
CA CYS A 244 -31.31 -15.45 -23.86
C CYS A 244 -29.86 -14.90 -23.90
N LEU A 245 -29.03 -15.46 -24.76
CA LEU A 245 -27.58 -15.26 -24.78
C LEU A 245 -27.18 -13.81 -25.08
N SER A 246 -27.91 -13.13 -25.97
CA SER A 246 -27.60 -11.76 -26.40
C SER A 246 -27.70 -10.75 -25.26
N ASP A 247 -28.81 -10.77 -24.52
CA ASP A 247 -29.07 -9.82 -23.44
C ASP A 247 -28.07 -10.00 -22.29
N HIS A 248 -27.76 -11.25 -21.94
CA HIS A 248 -26.75 -11.58 -20.93
C HIS A 248 -25.35 -11.11 -21.35
N ILE A 249 -24.94 -11.33 -22.60
CA ILE A 249 -23.63 -10.84 -23.10
C ILE A 249 -23.58 -9.31 -23.08
N GLN A 250 -24.67 -8.62 -23.46
CA GLN A 250 -24.71 -7.15 -23.44
C GLN A 250 -24.59 -6.60 -22.02
N HIS A 251 -25.24 -7.23 -21.03
CA HIS A 251 -25.12 -6.86 -19.62
C HIS A 251 -23.70 -7.11 -19.08
N LEU A 252 -23.13 -8.29 -19.32
CA LEU A 252 -21.75 -8.63 -18.92
C LEU A 252 -20.72 -7.70 -19.58
N ARG A 253 -20.97 -7.27 -20.82
CA ARG A 253 -20.17 -6.26 -21.53
C ARG A 253 -20.19 -4.91 -20.84
N GLY A 254 -21.36 -4.43 -20.44
CA GLY A 254 -21.50 -3.20 -19.66
C GLY A 254 -20.70 -3.27 -18.36
N PHE A 255 -20.82 -4.40 -17.66
CA PHE A 255 -20.12 -4.63 -16.40
C PHE A 255 -18.60 -4.74 -16.56
N GLN A 256 -18.09 -5.47 -17.56
CA GLN A 256 -16.66 -5.55 -17.85
C GLN A 256 -16.07 -4.17 -18.19
N LYS A 257 -16.79 -3.33 -18.97
CA LYS A 257 -16.34 -1.96 -19.26
C LYS A 257 -16.19 -1.14 -17.98
N LEU A 258 -17.14 -1.25 -17.04
CA LEU A 258 -17.08 -0.57 -15.76
C LEU A 258 -15.91 -1.06 -14.89
N LEU A 259 -15.69 -2.38 -14.84
CA LEU A 259 -14.56 -3.00 -14.14
C LEU A 259 -13.21 -2.56 -14.73
N SER A 260 -13.06 -2.64 -16.05
CA SER A 260 -11.88 -2.21 -16.80
C SER A 260 -11.54 -0.74 -16.50
N ALA A 261 -12.53 0.15 -16.60
CA ALA A 261 -12.34 1.57 -16.30
C ALA A 261 -11.90 1.79 -14.83
N SER A 262 -12.49 1.04 -13.89
CA SER A 262 -12.16 1.14 -12.48
C SER A 262 -10.76 0.61 -12.15
N LEU A 263 -10.31 -0.48 -12.81
CA LEU A 263 -8.94 -1.01 -12.70
C LEU A 263 -7.92 0.01 -13.21
N LYS A 264 -8.16 0.58 -14.39
CA LYS A 264 -7.29 1.61 -14.97
C LYS A 264 -7.22 2.85 -14.08
N GLU A 265 -8.36 3.30 -13.56
CA GLU A 265 -8.41 4.44 -12.64
C GLU A 265 -7.73 4.14 -11.30
N MET A 266 -7.86 2.93 -10.75
CA MET A 266 -7.12 2.49 -9.56
C MET A 266 -5.61 2.62 -9.76
N MET A 267 -5.08 2.05 -10.85
CA MET A 267 -3.66 2.10 -11.16
C MET A 267 -3.18 3.53 -11.40
N ALA A 268 -3.95 4.34 -12.14
CA ALA A 268 -3.61 5.74 -12.39
C ALA A 268 -3.71 6.64 -11.14
N ALA A 269 -4.60 6.31 -10.21
CA ALA A 269 -4.80 7.06 -8.97
C ALA A 269 -3.69 6.79 -7.96
N MET A 270 -3.26 5.53 -7.85
CA MET A 270 -2.46 5.05 -6.73
C MET A 270 -1.07 4.57 -7.14
N GLY A 271 -0.79 4.40 -8.43
CA GLY A 271 0.45 3.80 -8.92
C GLY A 271 1.70 4.51 -8.40
N ALA A 272 1.73 5.84 -8.46
CA ALA A 272 2.88 6.59 -7.97
C ALA A 272 3.01 6.57 -6.43
N GLU A 273 1.88 6.48 -5.69
CA GLU A 273 1.91 6.26 -4.24
C GLU A 273 2.50 4.88 -3.89
N LEU A 274 2.14 3.86 -4.67
CA LEU A 274 2.64 2.49 -4.49
C LEU A 274 4.14 2.38 -4.76
N ILE A 275 4.67 3.08 -5.77
CA ILE A 275 6.12 3.11 -6.03
C ILE A 275 6.88 3.59 -4.79
N LEU A 276 6.47 4.72 -4.20
CA LEU A 276 7.12 5.27 -3.00
C LEU A 276 6.87 4.40 -1.77
N SER A 277 5.67 3.83 -1.62
CA SER A 277 5.36 2.90 -0.53
C SER A 277 6.21 1.62 -0.63
N MET A 278 6.45 1.10 -1.83
CA MET A 278 7.32 -0.05 -2.04
C MET A 278 8.79 0.29 -1.82
N MET A 279 9.25 1.47 -2.25
CA MET A 279 10.59 1.96 -1.92
C MET A 279 10.81 2.01 -0.40
N TYR A 280 9.83 2.53 0.35
CA TYR A 280 9.85 2.45 1.81
C TYR A 280 9.93 0.99 2.31
N GLY A 281 9.13 0.09 1.74
CA GLY A 281 9.16 -1.34 2.08
C GLY A 281 10.53 -1.99 1.86
N VAL A 282 11.21 -1.64 0.76
CA VAL A 282 12.58 -2.08 0.46
C VAL A 282 13.56 -1.58 1.53
N LEU A 283 13.49 -0.30 1.90
CA LEU A 283 14.37 0.28 2.93
C LEU A 283 14.16 -0.38 4.30
N ILE A 284 12.91 -0.67 4.67
CA ILE A 284 12.59 -1.39 5.90
C ILE A 284 13.12 -2.82 5.84
N GLN A 285 12.99 -3.50 4.70
CA GLN A 285 13.49 -4.86 4.54
C GLN A 285 15.03 -4.93 4.64
N VAL A 286 15.74 -3.98 4.03
CA VAL A 286 17.21 -3.85 4.20
C VAL A 286 17.55 -3.66 5.69
N SER A 287 16.83 -2.76 6.38
CA SER A 287 17.03 -2.51 7.81
C SER A 287 16.75 -3.74 8.67
N LEU A 288 15.71 -4.50 8.33
CA LEU A 288 15.36 -5.76 9.00
C LEU A 288 16.46 -6.81 8.82
N CYS A 289 16.98 -6.99 7.60
CA CYS A 289 18.06 -7.95 7.33
C CYS A 289 19.34 -7.58 8.09
N LEU A 290 19.69 -6.29 8.12
CA LEU A 290 20.85 -5.81 8.88
C LEU A 290 20.64 -5.97 10.40
N LEU A 291 19.44 -5.68 10.91
CA LEU A 291 19.10 -5.90 12.31
C LEU A 291 19.20 -7.37 12.68
N LEU A 292 18.72 -8.27 11.80
CA LEU A 292 18.79 -9.72 11.99
C LEU A 292 20.24 -10.23 11.96
N ALA A 293 21.06 -9.73 11.03
CA ALA A 293 22.48 -10.07 10.96
C ALA A 293 23.22 -9.68 12.27
N ASN A 294 22.99 -8.46 12.77
CA ASN A 294 23.56 -8.02 14.04
C ASN A 294 23.06 -8.86 15.22
N ALA A 295 21.77 -9.21 15.22
CA ALA A 295 21.16 -10.07 16.22
C ALA A 295 21.79 -11.48 16.26
N LEU A 296 22.16 -12.03 15.10
CA LEU A 296 22.84 -13.32 14.99
C LEU A 296 24.27 -13.27 15.52
N GLN A 297 24.96 -12.13 15.37
CA GLN A 297 26.34 -11.96 15.82
C GLN A 297 26.45 -11.70 17.33
N PHE A 298 25.62 -10.83 17.88
CA PHE A 298 25.75 -10.32 19.26
C PHE A 298 24.70 -10.87 20.24
N GLY A 299 23.80 -11.74 19.77
CA GLY A 299 22.67 -12.26 20.54
C GLY A 299 21.43 -11.34 20.49
N THR A 300 20.24 -11.93 20.61
CA THR A 300 18.96 -11.25 20.49
C THR A 300 18.36 -10.87 21.84
N GLY A 301 18.26 -9.57 22.12
CA GLY A 301 17.36 -9.07 23.15
C GLY A 301 15.89 -9.18 22.71
N THR A 302 14.96 -9.43 23.64
CA THR A 302 13.51 -9.51 23.38
C THR A 302 12.97 -8.27 22.64
N PHE A 303 13.51 -7.09 22.94
CA PHE A 303 13.15 -5.83 22.28
C PHE A 303 13.54 -5.81 20.79
N ALA A 304 14.68 -6.39 20.42
CA ALA A 304 15.12 -6.47 19.02
C ALA A 304 14.21 -7.39 18.20
N LEU A 305 13.72 -8.49 18.80
CA LEU A 305 12.74 -9.38 18.17
C LEU A 305 11.41 -8.66 17.95
N LEU A 306 10.93 -7.89 18.93
CA LEU A 306 9.71 -7.10 18.78
C LEU A 306 9.84 -6.07 17.65
N ILE A 307 10.95 -5.32 17.60
CA ILE A 307 11.23 -4.37 16.50
C ILE A 307 11.23 -5.10 15.15
N SER A 308 11.93 -6.23 15.07
CA SER A 308 12.04 -7.03 13.85
C SER A 308 10.67 -7.48 13.35
N ALA A 309 9.79 -7.93 14.26
CA ALA A 309 8.43 -8.32 13.92
C ALA A 309 7.60 -7.14 13.35
N VAL A 310 7.70 -5.95 13.95
CA VAL A 310 6.99 -4.75 13.45
C VAL A 310 7.52 -4.32 12.09
N LEU A 311 8.83 -4.32 11.89
CA LEU A 311 9.46 -4.00 10.60
C LEU A 311 9.05 -5.02 9.54
N PHE A 312 9.01 -6.31 9.87
CA PHE A 312 8.57 -7.37 8.96
C PHE A 312 7.13 -7.16 8.52
N VAL A 313 6.21 -6.89 9.44
CA VAL A 313 4.81 -6.59 9.10
C VAL A 313 4.73 -5.35 8.20
N GLY A 314 5.46 -4.28 8.52
CA GLY A 314 5.50 -3.07 7.69
C GLY A 314 6.01 -3.33 6.27
N ALA A 315 7.08 -4.12 6.11
CA ALA A 315 7.61 -4.53 4.82
C ALA A 315 6.62 -5.41 4.05
N ALA A 316 5.98 -6.39 4.70
CA ALA A 316 5.00 -7.26 4.09
C ALA A 316 3.78 -6.47 3.56
N VAL A 317 3.29 -5.51 4.33
CA VAL A 317 2.16 -4.65 3.94
C VAL A 317 2.52 -3.74 2.77
N CYS A 318 3.75 -3.21 2.73
CA CYS A 318 4.19 -2.30 1.69
C CYS A 318 4.64 -3.00 0.40
N LEU A 319 5.19 -4.22 0.49
CA LEU A 319 5.73 -4.97 -0.64
C LEU A 319 4.82 -6.11 -1.06
N VAL A 320 4.60 -7.07 -0.16
CA VAL A 320 3.96 -8.35 -0.48
C VAL A 320 2.50 -8.15 -0.81
N ALA A 321 1.78 -7.36 -0.01
CA ALA A 321 0.34 -7.23 -0.14
C ALA A 321 -0.09 -6.62 -1.49
N PRO A 322 0.47 -5.48 -1.98
CA PRO A 322 0.08 -4.93 -3.28
C PRO A 322 0.39 -5.86 -4.45
N CYS A 323 1.52 -6.55 -4.41
CA CYS A 323 1.91 -7.54 -5.42
C CYS A 323 0.97 -8.75 -5.43
N GLU A 324 0.60 -9.28 -4.26
CA GLU A 324 -0.34 -10.40 -4.14
C GLU A 324 -1.75 -9.99 -4.59
N ALA A 325 -2.20 -8.79 -4.22
CA ALA A 325 -3.49 -8.27 -4.68
C ALA A 325 -3.55 -8.10 -6.20
N CYS A 326 -2.48 -7.57 -6.81
CA CYS A 326 -2.37 -7.49 -8.28
C CYS A 326 -2.33 -8.88 -8.93
N GLN A 327 -1.58 -9.82 -8.35
CA GLN A 327 -1.47 -11.18 -8.88
C GLN A 327 -2.84 -11.89 -8.86
N ARG A 328 -3.65 -11.70 -7.82
CA ARG A 328 -5.01 -12.23 -7.76
C ARG A 328 -5.90 -11.63 -8.84
N LEU A 329 -5.91 -10.31 -8.96
CA LEU A 329 -6.67 -9.62 -10.01
C LEU A 329 -6.26 -10.09 -11.41
N LEU A 330 -4.96 -10.23 -11.68
CA LEU A 330 -4.44 -10.79 -12.93
C LEU A 330 -4.94 -12.21 -13.17
N GLY A 331 -4.85 -13.09 -12.18
CA GLY A 331 -5.36 -14.47 -12.30
C GLY A 331 -6.86 -14.53 -12.59
N ARG A 332 -7.67 -13.60 -12.04
CA ARG A 332 -9.10 -13.50 -12.35
C ARG A 332 -9.37 -12.98 -13.76
N LEU A 333 -8.57 -12.02 -14.24
CA LEU A 333 -8.66 -11.51 -15.61
C LEU A 333 -8.22 -12.54 -16.65
N GLU A 334 -7.16 -13.31 -16.38
CA GLU A 334 -6.72 -14.40 -17.23
C GLU A 334 -7.81 -15.47 -17.34
N HIS A 335 -8.46 -15.82 -16.22
CA HIS A 335 -9.60 -16.72 -16.24
C HIS A 335 -10.78 -16.15 -17.04
N CYS A 336 -11.09 -14.87 -16.90
CA CYS A 336 -12.08 -14.17 -17.73
C CYS A 336 -11.77 -14.30 -19.22
N SER A 337 -10.51 -14.04 -19.60
CA SER A 337 -10.06 -14.16 -21.00
C SER A 337 -10.21 -15.58 -21.53
N HIS A 338 -9.97 -16.60 -20.70
CA HIS A 338 -10.16 -17.99 -21.07
C HIS A 338 -11.63 -18.36 -21.26
N LEU A 339 -12.52 -17.90 -20.36
CA LEU A 339 -13.97 -18.10 -20.50
C LEU A 339 -14.51 -17.40 -21.75
N LEU A 340 -14.04 -16.19 -22.06
CA LEU A 340 -14.42 -15.47 -23.27
C LEU A 340 -13.95 -16.18 -24.54
N LEU A 341 -12.78 -16.82 -24.52
CA LEU A 341 -12.30 -17.66 -25.62
C LEU A 341 -13.24 -18.85 -25.87
N GLN A 342 -13.60 -19.58 -24.81
CA GLN A 342 -14.54 -20.70 -24.91
C GLN A 342 -15.92 -20.24 -25.41
N LEU A 343 -16.35 -19.06 -24.96
CA LEU A 343 -17.62 -18.49 -25.35
C LEU A 343 -17.59 -18.03 -26.82
N GLU A 344 -16.46 -17.55 -27.34
CA GLU A 344 -16.30 -17.24 -28.77
C GLU A 344 -16.46 -18.48 -29.64
N GLU A 345 -15.94 -19.63 -29.21
CA GLU A 345 -16.02 -20.90 -29.95
C GLU A 345 -17.45 -21.46 -30.00
N GLN A 346 -18.26 -21.20 -28.96
CA GLN A 346 -19.62 -21.74 -28.83
C GLN A 346 -20.72 -20.77 -29.29
N CYS A 347 -20.42 -19.48 -29.43
CA CYS A 347 -21.42 -18.47 -29.77
C CYS A 347 -21.81 -18.47 -31.26
N PRO A 348 -23.09 -18.13 -31.57
CA PRO A 348 -23.51 -17.82 -32.94
C PRO A 348 -22.71 -16.65 -33.53
N GLU A 349 -22.54 -16.64 -34.87
CA GLU A 349 -21.72 -15.61 -35.55
C GLU A 349 -22.14 -14.17 -35.25
N GLN A 350 -23.42 -13.92 -35.00
CA GLN A 350 -23.95 -12.60 -34.68
C GLN A 350 -23.37 -12.02 -33.38
N LEU A 351 -23.08 -12.86 -32.39
CA LEU A 351 -22.56 -12.46 -31.07
C LEU A 351 -21.04 -12.56 -30.99
N ARG A 352 -20.43 -13.32 -31.90
CA ARG A 352 -18.98 -13.55 -31.94
C ARG A 352 -18.18 -12.25 -31.93
N HIS A 353 -18.61 -11.25 -32.71
CA HIS A 353 -17.94 -9.95 -32.76
C HIS A 353 -17.87 -9.27 -31.40
N ASP A 354 -18.98 -9.28 -30.64
CA ASP A 354 -19.03 -8.65 -29.33
C ASP A 354 -18.16 -9.39 -28.30
N VAL A 355 -18.13 -10.71 -28.37
CA VAL A 355 -17.28 -11.56 -27.51
C VAL A 355 -15.80 -11.32 -27.80
N THR A 356 -15.40 -11.27 -29.07
CA THR A 356 -14.02 -10.95 -29.47
C THR A 356 -13.60 -9.55 -28.99
N LEU A 357 -14.50 -8.57 -29.00
CA LEU A 357 -14.22 -7.24 -28.43
C LEU A 357 -13.98 -7.30 -26.91
N LEU A 358 -14.79 -8.08 -26.18
CA LEU A 358 -14.62 -8.29 -24.74
C LEU A 358 -13.29 -8.99 -24.44
N GLN A 359 -12.95 -10.01 -25.21
CA GLN A 359 -11.73 -10.77 -25.08
C GLN A 359 -10.51 -9.88 -25.34
N LYS A 360 -10.50 -9.13 -26.45
CA LYS A 360 -9.43 -8.15 -26.76
C LYS A 360 -9.26 -7.16 -25.61
N LYS A 361 -10.36 -6.73 -24.99
CA LYS A 361 -10.30 -5.82 -23.86
C LYS A 361 -9.73 -6.46 -22.60
N ALA A 362 -10.13 -7.70 -22.29
CA ALA A 362 -9.57 -8.46 -21.18
C ALA A 362 -8.06 -8.66 -21.33
N VAL A 363 -7.59 -8.99 -22.54
CA VAL A 363 -6.16 -9.14 -22.85
C VAL A 363 -5.41 -7.82 -22.66
N GLU A 364 -5.96 -6.70 -23.15
CA GLU A 364 -5.38 -5.37 -22.93
C GLU A 364 -5.27 -5.05 -21.43
N ASP A 365 -6.31 -5.32 -20.66
CA ASP A 365 -6.34 -5.05 -19.22
C ASP A 365 -5.35 -5.92 -18.45
N THR A 366 -5.16 -7.19 -18.83
CA THR A 366 -4.11 -8.07 -18.28
C THR A 366 -2.70 -7.54 -18.56
N GLY A 367 -2.50 -6.90 -19.73
CA GLY A 367 -1.24 -6.25 -20.09
C GLY A 367 -0.95 -4.99 -19.28
N CYS A 368 -1.98 -4.20 -18.95
CA CYS A 368 -1.84 -2.94 -18.21
C CYS A 368 -1.89 -3.12 -16.68
N LEU A 369 -2.57 -4.14 -16.17
CA LEU A 369 -2.78 -4.30 -14.74
C LEU A 369 -1.47 -4.63 -14.02
N GLY A 370 -1.21 -3.88 -12.95
CA GLY A 370 0.01 -4.00 -12.17
C GLY A 370 1.23 -3.36 -12.82
N ASP A 371 1.12 -2.78 -14.02
CA ASP A 371 2.21 -2.02 -14.64
C ASP A 371 2.28 -0.61 -14.03
N LEU A 372 3.36 -0.33 -13.29
CA LEU A 372 3.62 0.98 -12.71
C LEU A 372 4.55 1.85 -13.57
N GLY A 373 4.91 1.39 -14.77
CA GLY A 373 5.88 2.02 -15.67
C GLY A 373 7.33 1.72 -15.31
N LEU A 374 7.69 1.74 -14.02
CA LEU A 374 9.04 1.34 -13.56
C LEU A 374 9.19 -0.16 -13.40
N PHE A 375 8.16 -0.83 -12.89
CA PHE A 375 8.13 -2.26 -12.67
C PHE A 375 6.70 -2.77 -12.63
N ARG A 376 6.53 -4.09 -12.74
CA ARG A 376 5.23 -4.77 -12.62
C ARG A 376 5.03 -5.32 -11.22
N LEU A 377 3.84 -5.14 -10.66
CA LEU A 377 3.40 -5.68 -9.37
C LEU A 377 3.12 -7.18 -9.51
N ARG A 378 4.19 -7.98 -9.50
CA ARG A 378 4.15 -9.44 -9.64
C ARG A 378 4.95 -10.10 -8.52
N ARG A 379 4.67 -11.38 -8.25
CA ARG A 379 5.46 -12.19 -7.30
C ARG A 379 6.94 -12.29 -7.70
N SER A 380 7.25 -12.28 -9.00
CA SER A 380 8.63 -12.27 -9.51
C SER A 380 9.41 -11.03 -9.08
N THR A 381 8.76 -9.85 -9.05
CA THR A 381 9.39 -8.60 -8.58
C THR A 381 9.73 -8.69 -7.10
N LEU A 382 8.85 -9.29 -6.27
CA LEU A 382 9.14 -9.53 -4.86
C LEU A 382 10.35 -10.44 -4.67
N LEU A 383 10.39 -11.56 -5.40
CA LEU A 383 11.51 -12.50 -5.33
C LEU A 383 12.82 -11.85 -5.79
N SER A 384 12.77 -11.02 -6.83
CA SER A 384 13.92 -10.25 -7.30
C SER A 384 14.42 -9.25 -6.25
N ILE A 385 13.51 -8.48 -5.63
CA ILE A 385 13.85 -7.56 -4.53
C ILE A 385 14.46 -8.32 -3.36
N PHE A 386 13.82 -9.41 -2.92
CA PHE A 386 14.29 -10.22 -1.80
C PHE A 386 15.66 -10.82 -2.07
N SER A 387 15.86 -11.43 -3.24
CA SER A 387 17.15 -11.98 -3.66
C SER A 387 18.22 -10.91 -3.69
N THR A 388 17.93 -9.74 -4.26
CA THR A 388 18.89 -8.63 -4.38
C THR A 388 19.31 -8.15 -3.00
N ILE A 389 18.35 -7.89 -2.10
CA ILE A 389 18.65 -7.47 -0.72
C ILE A 389 19.51 -8.54 -0.03
N LEU A 390 19.11 -9.81 -0.10
CA LEU A 390 19.84 -10.90 0.54
C LEU A 390 21.29 -11.00 0.02
N THR A 391 21.49 -10.93 -1.29
CA THR A 391 22.83 -10.93 -1.90
C THR A 391 23.69 -9.78 -1.39
N TYR A 392 23.17 -8.54 -1.37
CA TYR A 392 23.93 -7.40 -0.87
C TYR A 392 24.26 -7.52 0.62
N ILE A 393 23.34 -8.06 1.42
CA ILE A 393 23.56 -8.27 2.86
C ILE A 393 24.63 -9.33 3.09
N ILE A 394 24.59 -10.45 2.35
CA ILE A 394 25.62 -11.49 2.43
C ILE A 394 27.00 -10.89 2.12
N VAL A 395 27.10 -10.12 1.03
CA VAL A 395 28.35 -9.46 0.63
C VAL A 395 28.83 -8.49 1.71
N MET A 396 27.95 -7.65 2.28
CA MET A 396 28.30 -6.72 3.35
C MET A 396 28.78 -7.43 4.61
N VAL A 397 28.11 -8.52 5.01
CA VAL A 397 28.53 -9.32 6.18
C VAL A 397 29.89 -9.97 5.93
N GLN A 398 30.13 -10.50 4.73
CA GLN A 398 31.43 -11.08 4.37
C GLN A 398 32.56 -10.04 4.44
N PHE A 399 32.34 -8.83 3.89
CA PHE A 399 33.33 -7.75 3.98
C PHE A 399 33.64 -7.36 5.43
N HIS A 400 32.61 -7.21 6.28
CA HIS A 400 32.82 -6.89 7.69
C HIS A 400 33.61 -7.97 8.42
N LEU A 401 33.29 -9.25 8.22
CA LEU A 401 34.04 -10.35 8.84
C LEU A 401 35.50 -10.43 8.34
N SER A 402 35.76 -10.03 7.10
CA SER A 402 37.11 -9.93 6.55
C SER A 402 37.92 -8.78 7.18
N GLU A 403 37.29 -7.62 7.39
CA GLU A 403 37.93 -6.47 8.04
C GLU A 403 38.30 -6.76 9.51
N GLU A 404 37.40 -7.41 10.26
CA GLU A 404 37.66 -7.80 11.66
C GLU A 404 38.85 -8.75 11.76
N LYS A 405 38.89 -9.79 10.92
CA LYS A 405 40.01 -10.74 10.87
C LYS A 405 41.34 -10.07 10.49
N ALA A 406 41.30 -9.11 9.57
CA ALA A 406 42.50 -8.36 9.18
C ALA A 406 43.01 -7.48 10.34
N ALA A 407 42.11 -6.84 11.09
CA ALA A 407 42.45 -6.04 12.26
C ALA A 407 43.05 -6.89 13.39
N GLU A 408 42.47 -8.07 13.66
CA GLU A 408 43.00 -9.03 14.65
C GLU A 408 44.39 -9.54 14.27
N ALA A 409 44.61 -9.86 12.99
CA ALA A 409 45.91 -10.32 12.51
C ALA A 409 47.01 -9.25 12.70
N MET A 410 46.71 -7.98 12.44
CA MET A 410 47.65 -6.86 12.66
C MET A 410 47.95 -6.62 14.15
N CYS A 411 46.96 -6.80 15.03
CA CYS A 411 47.19 -6.68 16.47
C CYS A 411 48.14 -7.78 16.98
N ASN A 412 47.89 -9.03 16.56
CA ASN A 412 48.70 -10.17 16.99
C ASN A 412 50.17 -10.08 16.52
N THR A 413 50.42 -9.54 15.31
CA THR A 413 51.81 -9.36 14.81
C THR A 413 52.59 -8.28 15.56
N SER A 414 51.92 -7.28 16.13
CA SER A 414 52.58 -6.21 16.88
C SER A 414 53.12 -6.66 18.25
N THR A 415 52.52 -7.70 18.84
CA THR A 415 52.93 -8.28 20.12
C THR A 415 54.20 -9.12 20.05
N ASP A 416 54.55 -9.67 18.88
CA ASP A 416 55.69 -10.58 18.72
C ASP A 416 57.04 -9.86 18.46
N THR A 417 57.04 -8.53 18.34
CA THR A 417 58.24 -7.74 17.97
C THR A 417 58.88 -6.92 19.10
N VAL A 418 58.62 -7.24 20.37
CA VAL A 418 59.41 -6.67 21.48
C VAL A 418 60.50 -7.67 21.88
N PRO A 419 61.74 -7.54 21.37
CA PRO A 419 62.86 -8.32 21.91
C PRO A 419 63.07 -7.91 23.37
N MET A 420 63.02 -8.88 24.28
CA MET A 420 63.53 -8.70 25.64
C MET A 420 65.01 -8.30 25.54
N GLN A 421 65.31 -7.05 25.90
CA GLN A 421 66.65 -6.62 26.29
C GLN A 421 66.71 -6.50 27.81
#